data_AF-A0A9P7AQ03-F1
#
_entry.id   AF-A0A9P7AQ03-F1
#
_cell.length_a   1.000
_cell.length_b   1.000
_cell.length_c   1.000
_cell.angle_alpha   90.00
_cell.angle_beta   90.00
_cell.angle_gamma   90.00
#
_symmetry.space_group_name_H-M   'P 1'
#
loop_
_entity.id
_entity.type
_entity.pdbx_description
1 polymer ?
#
loop_
_entity_poly.entity_id
_entity_poly.type
_entity_poly.pdbx_seq_one_letter_code
_entity_poly.pdbx_strand_id
1 'polypeptide(L)'
;MEPPTPISFRFNDLPTELALIIFKHAAQPPFAQHVPFTQDPYSSALSLCQVSKIVRCAVLPELLHTVLLSTARQLLAFIWALHRQKKYIDQQHDLAFDYASCVDMMSIGDFRGPFQSPPIPYFPLPMPELECELDISLLAPVILGASSLAIHFNNLNLLSKCLKHACNSDIDLTSGKTSRPKFR
;
A
#
# COMPACT_ATOMS: atom_id res chain seq x y z
N MET A 1 2.35 -26.43 44.48
CA MET A 1 1.86 -26.21 43.10
C MET A 1 3.09 -25.97 42.25
N GLU A 2 3.43 -26.92 41.38
CA GLU A 2 4.53 -26.77 40.43
C GLU A 2 4.08 -25.82 39.30
N PRO A 3 4.92 -24.85 38.88
CA PRO A 3 4.58 -23.98 37.76
C PRO A 3 4.54 -24.80 36.46
N PRO A 4 3.59 -24.53 35.55
CA PRO A 4 3.53 -25.23 34.29
C PRO A 4 4.82 -24.97 33.48
N THR A 5 5.49 -26.05 33.07
CA THR A 5 6.67 -25.97 32.21
C THR A 5 6.27 -25.33 30.87
N PRO A 6 7.01 -24.30 30.40
CA PRO A 6 6.70 -23.64 29.15
C PRO A 6 6.88 -24.63 27.98
N ILE A 7 5.79 -24.85 27.25
CA ILE A 7 5.80 -25.64 26.03
C ILE A 7 6.54 -24.81 24.98
N SER A 8 7.75 -25.25 24.61
CA SER A 8 8.55 -24.61 23.56
C SER A 8 8.39 -25.40 22.26
N PHE A 9 7.80 -24.77 21.25
CA PHE A 9 7.67 -25.33 19.91
C PHE A 9 8.77 -24.75 19.00
N ARG A 10 9.47 -25.60 18.25
CA ARG A 10 10.49 -25.15 17.29
C ARG A 10 9.84 -24.76 15.99
N PHE A 11 10.04 -23.52 15.56
CA PHE A 11 9.48 -23.02 14.31
C PHE A 11 9.94 -23.82 13.07
N ASN A 12 11.13 -24.42 13.13
CA ASN A 12 11.67 -25.27 12.05
C ASN A 12 10.87 -26.56 11.82
N ASP A 13 10.08 -27.00 12.80
CA ASP A 13 9.25 -28.21 12.68
C ASP A 13 7.91 -27.90 12.01
N LEU A 14 7.65 -26.63 11.69
CA LEU A 14 6.41 -26.18 11.06
C LEU A 14 6.51 -26.28 9.53
N PRO A 15 5.52 -26.91 8.86
CA PRO A 15 5.39 -26.81 7.40
C PRO A 15 5.39 -25.36 6.93
N THR A 16 6.07 -25.09 5.80
CA THR A 16 6.18 -23.74 5.23
C THR A 16 4.82 -23.08 5.03
N GLU A 17 3.83 -23.84 4.58
CA GLU A 17 2.45 -23.36 4.37
C GLU A 17 1.84 -22.80 5.67
N LEU A 18 1.99 -23.54 6.77
CA LEU A 18 1.52 -23.09 8.08
C LEU A 18 2.29 -21.86 8.57
N ALA A 19 3.59 -21.77 8.30
CA ALA A 19 4.39 -20.60 8.66
C ALA A 19 3.88 -19.34 7.94
N LEU A 20 3.59 -19.46 6.64
CA LEU A 20 3.05 -18.35 5.85
C LEU A 20 1.64 -17.93 6.31
N ILE A 21 0.79 -18.88 6.72
CA ILE A 21 -0.51 -18.56 7.30
C ILE A 21 -0.35 -17.79 8.62
N ILE A 22 0.57 -18.22 9.48
CA ILE A 22 0.87 -17.51 10.73
C ILE A 22 1.36 -16.09 10.44
N PHE A 23 2.29 -15.93 9.49
CA PHE A 23 2.79 -14.59 9.11
C PHE A 23 1.69 -13.71 8.51
N LYS A 24 0.83 -14.27 7.66
CA LYS A 24 -0.31 -13.55 7.10
C LYS A 24 -1.23 -13.05 8.22
N HIS A 25 -1.57 -13.91 9.17
CA HIS A 25 -2.43 -13.52 10.29
C HIS A 25 -1.75 -12.50 11.22
N ALA A 26 -0.47 -12.67 11.52
CA ALA A 26 0.32 -11.74 12.34
C ALA A 26 0.53 -10.37 11.67
N ALA A 27 0.39 -10.30 10.34
CA ALA A 27 0.48 -9.06 9.58
C ALA A 27 -0.84 -8.27 9.53
N GLN A 28 -1.96 -8.85 9.95
CA GLN A 28 -3.24 -8.17 9.89
C GLN A 28 -3.25 -6.97 10.84
N PRO A 29 -3.56 -5.76 10.34
CA PRO A 29 -3.56 -4.58 11.19
C PRO A 29 -4.71 -4.69 12.21
N PRO A 30 -4.49 -4.37 13.48
CA PRO A 30 -5.48 -4.55 14.54
C PRO A 30 -6.55 -3.43 14.56
N PHE A 31 -7.14 -3.07 13.40
CA PHE A 31 -8.11 -1.98 13.30
C PHE A 31 -9.38 -2.17 14.15
N ALA A 32 -9.71 -3.40 14.51
CA ALA A 32 -10.89 -3.75 15.30
C ALA A 32 -10.71 -3.63 16.82
N GLN A 33 -9.48 -3.41 17.29
CA GLN A 33 -9.17 -3.39 18.72
C GLN A 33 -8.96 -1.96 19.19
N HIS A 34 -9.40 -1.63 20.42
CA HIS A 34 -9.13 -0.37 21.14
C HIS A 34 -7.63 -0.23 21.49
N VAL A 35 -6.75 -0.48 20.53
CA VAL A 35 -5.32 -0.25 20.65
C VAL A 35 -5.14 1.26 20.68
N PRO A 36 -4.42 1.82 21.66
CA PRO A 36 -4.13 3.24 21.67
C PRO A 36 -3.45 3.63 20.35
N PHE A 37 -3.86 4.77 19.78
CA PHE A 37 -3.34 5.36 18.53
C PHE A 37 -1.82 5.59 18.49
N THR A 38 -1.09 5.22 19.54
CA THR A 38 0.35 5.38 19.70
C THR A 38 1.18 4.32 18.96
N GLN A 39 0.58 3.21 18.54
CA GLN A 39 1.29 2.13 17.83
C GLN A 39 0.90 2.09 16.36
N ASP A 40 1.90 2.07 15.46
CA ASP A 40 1.68 1.92 14.02
C ASP A 40 0.99 0.58 13.74
N PRO A 41 -0.24 0.57 13.19
CA PRO A 41 -1.01 -0.65 12.98
C PRO A 41 -0.33 -1.62 12.00
N TYR A 42 0.63 -1.14 11.20
CA TYR A 42 1.37 -1.97 10.24
C TYR A 42 2.75 -2.42 10.75
N SER A 43 3.14 -2.11 11.99
CA SER A 43 4.51 -2.38 12.47
C SER A 43 4.92 -3.86 12.35
N SER A 44 3.98 -4.77 12.63
CA SER A 44 4.20 -6.22 12.51
C SER A 44 4.39 -6.64 11.06
N ALA A 45 3.51 -6.18 10.16
CA ALA A 45 3.59 -6.48 8.74
C ALA A 45 4.90 -5.95 8.12
N LEU A 46 5.31 -4.71 8.47
CA LEU A 46 6.56 -4.12 8.03
C LEU A 46 7.78 -4.92 8.50
N SER A 47 7.77 -5.41 9.74
CA SER A 47 8.84 -6.24 10.29
C SER A 47 8.93 -7.59 9.55
N LEU A 48 7.79 -8.23 9.29
CA LEU A 48 7.73 -9.49 8.55
C LEU A 48 8.19 -9.34 7.09
N CYS A 49 7.90 -8.20 6.44
CA CYS A 49 8.37 -7.89 5.09
C CYS A 49 9.91 -7.83 4.95
N GLN A 50 10.65 -7.79 6.06
CA GLN A 50 12.11 -7.74 6.07
C GLN A 50 12.75 -9.14 6.20
N VAL A 51 11.98 -10.17 6.55
CA VAL A 51 12.51 -11.52 6.85
C VAL A 51 13.01 -12.22 5.58
N SER A 52 12.17 -12.33 4.54
CA SER A 52 12.53 -12.95 3.27
C SER A 52 11.60 -12.51 2.15
N LYS A 53 11.96 -12.81 0.90
CA LYS A 53 11.10 -12.56 -0.28
C LYS A 53 9.75 -13.27 -0.16
N ILE A 54 9.76 -14.54 0.25
CA ILE A 54 8.53 -15.35 0.34
C ILE A 54 7.61 -14.80 1.43
N VAL A 55 8.17 -14.46 2.61
CA VAL A 55 7.40 -13.87 3.71
C VAL A 55 6.83 -12.52 3.29
N ARG A 56 7.64 -11.67 2.64
CA ARG A 56 7.18 -10.39 2.09
C ARG A 56 6.00 -10.56 1.13
N CYS A 57 6.07 -11.47 0.16
CA CYS A 57 4.98 -11.69 -0.78
C CYS A 57 3.70 -12.21 -0.11
N ALA A 58 3.81 -12.97 0.98
CA ALA A 58 2.65 -13.43 1.75
C ALA A 58 2.02 -12.32 2.61
N VAL A 59 2.83 -11.35 3.06
CA VAL A 59 2.43 -10.30 4.02
C VAL A 59 2.00 -9.01 3.34
N LEU A 60 2.61 -8.63 2.22
CA LEU A 60 2.29 -7.39 1.50
C LEU A 60 0.80 -7.24 1.15
N PRO A 61 0.06 -8.29 0.75
CA PRO A 61 -1.39 -8.17 0.54
C PRO A 61 -2.13 -7.68 1.79
N GLU A 62 -1.77 -8.17 2.98
CA GLU A 62 -2.42 -7.75 4.23
C GLU A 62 -2.05 -6.32 4.61
N LEU A 63 -0.82 -5.89 4.32
CA LEU A 63 -0.36 -4.52 4.54
C LEU A 63 -1.05 -3.53 3.59
N LEU A 64 -1.22 -3.91 2.32
CA LEU A 64 -1.76 -3.04 1.27
C LEU A 64 -3.29 -3.08 1.18
N HIS A 65 -3.93 -4.09 1.78
CA HIS A 65 -5.39 -4.23 1.78
C HIS A 65 -6.10 -2.95 2.20
N THR A 66 -5.56 -2.26 3.21
CA THR A 66 -6.05 -0.96 3.66
C THR A 66 -4.88 0.03 3.62
N VAL A 67 -5.05 1.15 2.91
CA VAL A 67 -4.02 2.19 2.82
C VAL A 67 -4.58 3.49 3.41
N LEU A 68 -3.94 3.97 4.47
CA LEU A 68 -4.34 5.19 5.18
C LEU A 68 -3.33 6.31 4.91
N LEU A 69 -3.74 7.30 4.12
CA LEU A 69 -2.93 8.45 3.72
C LEU A 69 -3.52 9.69 4.38
N SER A 70 -3.17 9.93 5.63
CA SER A 70 -3.68 11.06 6.43
C SER A 70 -2.95 12.38 6.20
N THR A 71 -1.78 12.35 5.55
CA THR A 71 -1.00 13.56 5.22
C THR A 71 -0.53 13.59 3.76
N ALA A 72 -0.28 14.80 3.24
CA ALA A 72 0.23 15.02 1.88
C ALA A 72 1.54 14.26 1.64
N ARG A 73 2.39 14.21 2.67
CA ARG A 73 3.64 13.44 2.68
C ARG A 73 3.39 11.95 2.49
N GLN A 74 2.42 11.37 3.18
CA GLN A 74 2.10 9.94 3.02
C GLN A 74 1.59 9.65 1.61
N LEU A 75 0.76 10.53 1.03
CA LEU A 75 0.34 10.41 -0.36
C LEU A 75 1.54 10.43 -1.32
N LEU A 76 2.44 11.40 -1.17
CA LEU A 76 3.65 11.46 -2.00
C LEU A 76 4.51 10.20 -1.81
N ALA A 77 4.77 9.79 -0.57
CA ALA A 77 5.55 8.58 -0.29
C ALA A 77 4.92 7.32 -0.94
N PHE A 78 3.59 7.23 -0.95
CA PHE A 78 2.88 6.17 -1.63
C PHE A 78 3.07 6.22 -3.14
N ILE A 79 2.96 7.40 -3.77
CA ILE A 79 3.24 7.57 -5.21
C ILE A 79 4.68 7.17 -5.54
N TRP A 80 5.66 7.57 -4.72
CA TRP A 80 7.06 7.14 -4.87
C TRP A 80 7.20 5.62 -4.78
N ALA A 81 6.48 4.97 -3.87
CA ALA A 81 6.46 3.52 -3.79
C ALA A 81 5.90 2.89 -5.07
N LEU A 82 4.81 3.44 -5.63
CA LEU A 82 4.25 2.98 -6.90
C LEU A 82 5.23 3.13 -8.07
N HIS A 83 5.90 4.30 -8.18
CA HIS A 83 6.94 4.51 -9.20
C HIS A 83 8.05 3.47 -9.09
N ARG A 84 8.53 3.22 -7.86
CA ARG A 84 9.60 2.27 -7.62
C ARG A 84 9.16 0.85 -7.97
N GLN A 85 7.93 0.47 -7.64
CA GLN A 85 7.39 -0.85 -7.99
C GLN A 85 7.19 -1.02 -9.49
N LYS A 86 6.69 0.00 -10.20
CA LYS A 86 6.62 -0.02 -11.66
C LYS A 86 7.99 -0.25 -12.28
N LYS A 87 9.01 0.49 -11.84
CA LYS A 87 10.39 0.29 -12.30
C LYS A 87 10.91 -1.11 -12.00
N TYR A 88 10.58 -1.67 -10.84
CA TYR A 88 10.94 -3.05 -10.49
C TYR A 88 10.24 -4.09 -11.39
N ILE A 89 8.96 -3.90 -11.71
CA ILE A 89 8.23 -4.76 -12.64
C ILE A 89 8.86 -4.69 -14.04
N ASP A 90 9.13 -3.47 -14.53
CA ASP A 90 9.75 -3.25 -15.85
C ASP A 90 11.14 -3.90 -15.95
N GLN A 91 11.87 -3.96 -14.83
CA GLN A 91 13.20 -4.56 -14.73
C GLN A 91 13.18 -6.05 -14.34
N GLN A 92 12.01 -6.66 -14.17
CA GLN A 92 11.85 -8.02 -13.64
C GLN A 92 12.63 -8.23 -12.33
N HIS A 93 12.69 -7.20 -11.49
CA HIS A 93 13.45 -7.21 -10.26
C HIS A 93 12.83 -8.18 -9.24
N ASP A 94 13.66 -8.83 -8.43
CA ASP A 94 13.22 -9.80 -7.41
C ASP A 94 12.30 -9.24 -6.33
N LEU A 95 12.21 -7.92 -6.24
CA LEU A 95 11.39 -7.18 -5.27
C LEU A 95 10.13 -6.57 -5.91
N ALA A 96 9.90 -6.84 -7.20
CA ALA A 96 8.72 -6.39 -7.90
C ALA A 96 7.47 -6.99 -7.23
N PHE A 97 6.52 -6.12 -6.95
CA PHE A 97 5.21 -6.49 -6.41
C PHE A 97 4.18 -5.49 -6.93
N ASP A 98 3.05 -6.00 -7.41
CA ASP A 98 1.98 -5.14 -7.90
C ASP A 98 1.17 -4.60 -6.73
N TYR A 99 1.48 -3.36 -6.35
CA TYR A 99 0.81 -2.71 -5.23
C TYR A 99 -0.65 -2.42 -5.56
N ALA A 100 -0.94 -2.05 -6.81
CA ALA A 100 -2.26 -1.57 -7.20
C ALA A 100 -3.34 -2.64 -7.06
N SER A 101 -3.02 -3.89 -7.39
CA SER A 101 -3.96 -5.01 -7.27
C SER A 101 -4.26 -5.47 -5.84
N CYS A 102 -3.48 -5.03 -4.86
CA CYS A 102 -3.66 -5.40 -3.46
C CYS A 102 -4.38 -4.34 -2.63
N VAL A 103 -4.62 -3.14 -3.17
CA VAL A 103 -5.34 -2.08 -2.46
C VAL A 103 -6.83 -2.28 -2.62
N ASP A 104 -7.49 -2.73 -1.55
CA ASP A 104 -8.95 -2.90 -1.51
C ASP A 104 -9.64 -1.66 -0.93
N MET A 105 -9.08 -1.12 0.16
CA MET A 105 -9.58 0.07 0.82
C MET A 105 -8.52 1.17 0.86
N MET A 106 -8.89 2.39 0.43
CA MET A 106 -8.02 3.56 0.51
C MET A 106 -8.71 4.71 1.23
N SER A 107 -7.99 5.33 2.17
CA SER A 107 -8.42 6.56 2.84
C SER A 107 -7.43 7.69 2.59
N ILE A 108 -7.92 8.82 2.10
CA ILE A 108 -7.17 10.04 1.83
C ILE A 108 -7.70 11.14 2.75
N GLY A 109 -6.88 11.53 3.73
CA GLY A 109 -7.19 12.54 4.75
C GLY A 109 -7.16 13.98 4.23
N ASP A 110 -7.29 14.97 5.11
CA ASP A 110 -7.22 16.39 4.74
C ASP A 110 -5.77 16.86 4.66
N PHE A 111 -5.36 17.37 3.50
CA PHE A 111 -4.02 17.94 3.32
C PHE A 111 -4.16 19.44 3.09
N ARG A 112 -4.43 20.21 4.15
CA ARG A 112 -4.36 21.67 4.06
C ARG A 112 -2.91 22.12 4.15
N GLY A 113 -2.43 22.75 3.09
CA GLY A 113 -1.11 23.38 3.03
C GLY A 113 -0.22 22.81 1.93
N PRO A 114 0.87 23.54 1.57
CA PRO A 114 1.89 23.02 0.67
C PRO A 114 2.48 21.71 1.21
N PHE A 115 3.05 20.87 0.34
CA PHE A 115 3.77 19.64 0.69
C PHE A 115 5.07 19.96 1.47
N GLN A 116 4.95 20.59 2.64
CA GLN A 116 6.07 20.91 3.49
C GLN A 116 6.38 19.73 4.39
N SER A 117 7.67 19.43 4.46
CA SER A 117 8.23 18.35 5.24
C SER A 117 8.40 18.78 6.71
N PRO A 118 7.70 18.19 7.71
CA PRO A 118 8.17 18.29 9.10
C PRO A 118 9.43 17.44 9.33
N PRO A 119 10.39 17.87 10.16
CA PRO A 119 11.58 17.09 10.47
C PRO A 119 11.18 15.86 11.29
N ILE A 120 11.51 14.64 10.84
CA ILE A 120 11.37 13.42 11.66
C ILE A 120 12.74 12.71 11.74
N PRO A 121 13.16 12.20 12.92
CA PRO A 121 14.54 11.77 13.15
C PRO A 121 14.88 10.29 12.86
N TYR A 122 14.03 9.45 12.24
CA TYR A 122 14.26 7.99 12.28
C TYR A 122 14.19 7.17 10.99
N PHE A 123 14.05 7.78 9.81
CA PHE A 123 14.36 7.07 8.55
C PHE A 123 15.03 8.03 7.56
N PRO A 124 16.35 7.92 7.32
CA PRO A 124 17.02 8.65 6.26
C PRO A 124 16.74 7.90 4.95
N LEU A 125 15.50 7.96 4.47
CA LEU A 125 15.36 7.98 3.02
C LEU A 125 15.68 9.42 2.64
N PRO A 126 16.79 9.68 1.91
CA PRO A 126 16.90 10.94 1.22
C PRO A 126 15.72 10.94 0.26
N MET A 127 14.62 11.58 0.64
CA MET A 127 13.66 12.06 -0.33
C MET A 127 14.46 13.13 -1.06
N PRO A 128 14.94 12.87 -2.29
CA PRO A 128 15.54 13.96 -3.03
C PRO A 128 14.48 15.06 -3.09
N GLU A 129 14.90 16.32 -2.99
CA GLU A 129 14.05 17.52 -3.08
C GLU A 129 13.38 17.66 -4.47
N LEU A 130 13.14 16.55 -5.16
CA LEU A 130 12.41 16.47 -6.40
C LEU A 130 10.93 16.64 -6.12
N GLU A 131 10.41 17.69 -6.75
CA GLU A 131 9.07 17.85 -7.29
C GLU A 131 8.55 16.54 -7.89
N CYS A 132 8.15 15.60 -7.04
CA CYS A 132 7.31 14.49 -7.49
C CYS A 132 5.94 15.12 -7.70
N GLU A 133 5.74 15.65 -8.90
CA GLU A 133 4.43 16.02 -9.37
C GLU A 133 3.50 14.82 -9.16
N LEU A 134 2.28 15.12 -8.78
CA LEU A 134 1.24 14.14 -8.53
C LEU A 134 0.98 13.32 -9.82
N ASP A 135 1.67 12.18 -9.97
CA ASP A 135 1.54 11.31 -11.14
C ASP A 135 0.18 10.59 -11.09
N ILE A 136 -0.81 11.23 -11.72
CA ILE A 136 -2.18 10.73 -11.83
C ILE A 136 -2.22 9.40 -12.58
N SER A 137 -1.31 9.16 -13.52
CA SER A 137 -1.31 7.93 -14.32
C SER A 137 -0.99 6.69 -13.47
N LEU A 138 -0.18 6.84 -12.41
CA LEU A 138 0.08 5.75 -11.46
C LEU A 138 -0.94 5.67 -10.34
N LEU A 139 -1.47 6.81 -9.92
CA LEU A 139 -2.40 6.86 -8.79
C LEU A 139 -3.84 6.49 -9.20
N ALA A 140 -4.26 6.81 -10.43
CA ALA A 140 -5.61 6.54 -10.90
C ALA A 140 -5.98 5.05 -10.88
N PRO A 141 -5.14 4.09 -11.35
CA PRO A 141 -5.45 2.67 -11.24
C PRO A 141 -5.69 2.20 -9.81
N VAL A 142 -4.97 2.76 -8.83
CA VAL A 142 -5.13 2.40 -7.42
C VAL A 142 -6.42 2.98 -6.85
N ILE A 143 -6.66 4.28 -7.04
CA ILE A 143 -7.85 4.95 -6.50
C ILE A 143 -9.14 4.40 -7.13
N LEU A 144 -9.14 4.16 -8.44
CA LEU A 144 -10.30 3.68 -9.17
C LEU A 144 -10.49 2.16 -9.05
N GLY A 145 -9.43 1.41 -8.73
CA GLY A 145 -9.47 -0.02 -8.51
C GLY A 145 -9.87 -0.45 -7.09
N ALA A 146 -9.75 0.46 -6.11
CA ALA A 146 -10.14 0.18 -4.74
C ALA A 146 -11.65 -0.06 -4.60
N SER A 147 -12.05 -1.15 -3.94
CA SER A 147 -13.44 -1.49 -3.63
C SER A 147 -14.09 -0.48 -2.67
N SER A 148 -13.30 0.13 -1.78
CA SER A 148 -13.75 1.10 -0.80
C SER A 148 -12.83 2.32 -0.78
N LEU A 149 -13.42 3.51 -0.94
CA LEU A 149 -12.68 4.76 -1.05
C LEU A 149 -13.27 5.82 -0.12
N ALA A 150 -12.43 6.34 0.77
CA ALA A 150 -12.76 7.47 1.63
C ALA A 150 -11.83 8.64 1.26
N ILE A 151 -12.40 9.75 0.79
CA ILE A 151 -11.64 10.94 0.41
C ILE A 151 -12.20 12.14 1.17
N HIS A 152 -11.32 12.88 1.85
CA HIS A 152 -11.69 14.15 2.46
C HIS A 152 -12.14 15.17 1.39
N PHE A 153 -13.16 15.96 1.67
CA PHE A 153 -13.80 16.86 0.70
C PHE A 153 -12.80 17.77 -0.05
N ASN A 154 -11.81 18.30 0.66
CA ASN A 154 -10.78 19.18 0.08
C ASN A 154 -9.92 18.49 -1.01
N ASN A 155 -9.90 17.17 -1.03
CA ASN A 155 -9.13 16.35 -1.96
C ASN A 155 -9.97 15.77 -3.10
N LEU A 156 -11.24 16.16 -3.26
CA LEU A 156 -12.08 15.70 -4.38
C LEU A 156 -11.52 16.08 -5.77
N ASN A 157 -10.72 17.14 -5.86
CA ASN A 157 -10.03 17.49 -7.11
C ASN A 157 -9.06 16.38 -7.56
N LEU A 158 -8.43 15.65 -6.62
CA LEU A 158 -7.59 14.50 -6.96
C LEU A 158 -8.42 13.41 -7.64
N LEU A 159 -9.56 13.04 -7.05
CA LEU A 159 -10.48 12.07 -7.65
C LEU A 159 -10.95 12.54 -9.04
N SER A 160 -11.29 13.82 -9.19
CA SER A 160 -11.67 14.40 -10.48
C SER A 160 -10.57 14.25 -11.53
N LYS A 161 -9.31 14.48 -11.16
CA LYS A 161 -8.15 14.29 -12.05
C LYS A 161 -7.99 12.82 -12.45
N CYS A 162 -8.11 11.88 -11.50
CA CYS A 162 -8.04 10.44 -11.78
C CYS A 162 -9.14 9.99 -12.75
N LEU A 163 -10.38 10.44 -12.53
CA LEU A 163 -11.51 10.14 -13.42
C LEU A 163 -11.29 10.72 -14.83
N LYS A 164 -10.87 11.98 -14.93
CA LYS A 164 -10.55 12.60 -16.22
C LYS A 164 -9.45 11.84 -16.96
N HIS A 165 -8.40 11.44 -16.25
CA HIS A 165 -7.33 10.64 -16.83
C HIS A 165 -7.86 9.31 -17.38
N ALA A 166 -8.64 8.56 -16.58
CA ALA A 166 -9.23 7.29 -17.01
C ALA A 166 -10.15 7.44 -18.24
N CYS A 167 -11.04 8.44 -18.23
CA CYS A 167 -11.91 8.72 -19.37
C CYS A 167 -11.12 9.06 -20.63
N ASN A 168 -10.06 9.87 -20.51
CA ASN A 168 -9.24 10.25 -21.67
C ASN A 168 -8.42 9.06 -22.19
N SER A 169 -7.89 8.21 -21.32
CA SER A 169 -7.16 7.01 -21.74
C SER A 169 -8.05 6.00 -22.47
N ASP A 170 -9.34 5.89 -22.11
CA ASP A 170 -10.30 5.05 -22.82
C ASP A 170 -10.64 5.62 -24.21
N ILE A 171 -10.70 6.95 -24.34
CA ILE A 171 -10.91 7.61 -25.63
C ILE A 171 -9.73 7.38 -26.57
N ASP A 172 -8.49 7.45 -26.05
CA ASP A 172 -7.29 7.17 -26.86
C ASP A 172 -7.19 5.70 -27.29
N LEU A 173 -7.60 4.76 -26.43
CA LEU A 173 -7.69 3.32 -26.78
C LEU A 173 -8.79 3.05 -27.83
N THR A 174 -9.92 3.75 -27.76
CA THR A 174 -11.05 3.59 -28.69
C THR A 174 -10.86 4.33 -30.02
N SER A 175 -10.00 5.35 -30.07
CA SER A 175 -9.52 5.96 -31.33
C SER A 175 -8.55 5.05 -32.09
N GLY A 176 -8.03 3.99 -31.46
CA GLY A 176 -7.05 3.06 -32.02
C GLY A 176 -7.59 1.70 -32.46
N LYS A 177 -8.73 1.22 -31.94
CA LYS A 177 -9.47 0.03 -32.43
C LYS A 177 -10.77 -0.18 -31.66
N THR A 178 -11.83 -0.52 -32.40
CA THR A 178 -13.11 -1.01 -31.91
C THR A 178 -12.98 -2.38 -31.23
N SER A 179 -12.99 -2.44 -29.90
CA SER A 179 -13.57 -3.57 -29.17
C SER A 179 -13.86 -3.17 -27.72
N ARG A 180 -15.15 -3.22 -27.33
CA ARG A 180 -15.63 -2.94 -25.97
C ARG A 180 -15.06 -3.94 -24.95
N PRO A 181 -14.63 -3.53 -23.75
CA PRO A 181 -14.55 -4.44 -22.62
C PRO A 181 -15.91 -4.53 -21.91
N LYS A 182 -16.31 -5.75 -21.54
CA LYS A 182 -17.43 -6.00 -20.62
C LYS A 182 -16.87 -5.89 -19.20
N PHE A 183 -17.33 -4.90 -18.44
CA PHE A 183 -17.18 -4.93 -16.99
C PHE A 183 -18.12 -6.01 -16.43
N ARG A 184 -17.59 -6.82 -15.51
CA ARG A 184 -18.30 -7.87 -14.80
C ARG A 184 -18.45 -7.45 -13.35
#